data_AF-A0A8T4TVE6-F1
#
_entry.id   AF-A0A8T4TVE6-F1
#
_cell.length_a   1.000
_cell.length_b   1.000
_cell.length_c   1.000
_cell.angle_alpha   90.00
_cell.angle_beta   90.00
_cell.angle_gamma   90.00
#
_symmetry.space_group_name_H-M   'P 1'
#
loop_
_entity.id
_entity.type
_entity.pdbx_description
1 polymer ?
#
loop_
_entity_poly.entity_id
_entity_poly.type
_entity_poly.pdbx_seq_one_letter_code
_entity_poly.pdbx_strand_id
1 'polypeptide(L)' 'MKKKLSITIGEEKIKELEKFILNGRFRNKSHIIEYSLDKFLKGEEK' A
#
# COMPACT_ATOMS: atom_id res chain seq x y z
N MET A 1 9.61 -6.59 14.38
CA MET A 1 10.68 -6.05 13.49
C MET A 1 10.17 -6.03 12.07
N LYS A 2 10.33 -4.92 11.33
CA LYS A 2 9.90 -4.87 9.92
C LYS A 2 11.02 -5.42 9.00
N LYS A 3 10.66 -6.23 8.01
CA LYS A 3 11.56 -6.69 6.94
C LYS A 3 11.36 -5.81 5.71
N LYS A 4 12.44 -5.52 4.97
CA LYS A 4 12.37 -4.77 3.71
C LYS A 4 12.27 -5.75 2.54
N LEU A 5 11.40 -5.46 1.60
CA LEU A 5 11.26 -6.15 0.32
C LEU A 5 11.14 -5.08 -0.76
N SER A 6 11.85 -5.28 -1.88
CA SER A 6 11.68 -4.46 -3.08
C SER A 6 10.73 -5.18 -4.02
N ILE A 7 9.80 -4.45 -4.62
CA ILE A 7 8.85 -4.98 -5.60
C ILE A 7 8.76 -4.02 -6.78
N THR A 8 8.50 -4.57 -7.97
CA THR A 8 8.21 -3.79 -9.16
C THR A 8 6.70 -3.71 -9.35
N ILE A 9 6.19 -2.51 -9.60
CA ILE A 9 4.77 -2.24 -9.83
C ILE A 9 4.66 -1.32 -11.04
N GLY A 10 3.61 -1.49 -11.84
CA GLY A 10 3.31 -0.58 -12.95
C GLY A 10 3.15 0.86 -12.49
N GLU A 11 3.60 1.81 -13.31
CA GLU A 11 3.65 3.23 -12.98
C GLU A 11 2.26 3.82 -12.69
N GLU A 12 1.23 3.39 -13.41
CA GLU A 12 -0.16 3.83 -13.18
C GLU A 12 -0.62 3.57 -11.75
N LYS A 13 -0.34 2.37 -11.22
CA LYS A 13 -0.65 2.02 -9.83
C LYS A 13 0.14 2.86 -8.83
N ILE A 14 1.41 3.20 -9.14
CA ILE A 14 2.20 4.08 -8.27
C ILE A 14 1.56 5.46 -8.18
N LYS A 15 1.08 6.01 -9.29
CA LYS A 15 0.36 7.30 -9.32
C LYS A 15 -0.93 7.24 -8.51
N GLU A 16 -1.66 6.12 -8.55
CA GLU A 16 -2.84 5.93 -7.70
C GLU A 16 -2.48 5.90 -6.21
N LEU A 17 -1.40 5.19 -5.83
CA LEU A 17 -0.92 5.16 -4.44
C LEU A 17 -0.56 6.56 -3.93
N GLU A 18 0.05 7.41 -4.76
CA GLU A 18 0.40 8.77 -4.39
C GLU A 18 -0.82 9.64 -4.05
N LYS A 19 -1.94 9.47 -4.76
CA LYS A 19 -3.20 10.16 -4.43
C LYS A 19 -3.67 9.83 -3.00
N PHE A 20 -3.54 8.57 -2.58
CA PHE A 20 -3.92 8.16 -1.22
C PHE A 20 -3.01 8.72 -0.12
N ILE A 21 -1.74 8.99 -0.45
CA ILE A 21 -0.80 9.65 0.47
C ILE A 21 -1.16 11.13 0.61
N LEU A 22 -1.42 11.81 -0.52
CA LEU A 22 -1.77 13.24 -0.56
C LEU A 22 -3.06 13.55 0.22
N ASN A 23 -4.02 12.62 0.22
CA ASN A 23 -5.26 12.75 0.99
C ASN A 23 -5.06 12.54 2.51
N GLY A 24 -3.82 12.41 3.00
CA GLY A 24 -3.50 12.28 4.42
C GLY A 24 -3.86 10.92 5.06
N ARG A 25 -4.49 10.02 4.30
CA ARG A 25 -4.92 8.69 4.79
C ARG A 25 -3.75 7.77 5.11
N PHE A 26 -2.62 7.93 4.42
CA PHE A 26 -1.42 7.11 4.62
C PHE A 26 -0.15 7.93 4.67
N ARG A 27 0.81 7.48 5.47
CA ARG A 27 2.10 8.16 5.71
C ARG A 27 3.10 8.01 4.55
N ASN A 28 3.06 6.88 3.84
CA ASN A 28 3.96 6.55 2.74
C ASN A 28 3.46 5.31 1.97
N LYS A 29 4.13 4.97 0.86
CA LYS A 29 3.81 3.81 0.02
C LYS A 29 3.84 2.49 0.80
N SER A 30 4.83 2.28 1.66
CA SER A 30 4.93 1.06 2.48
C SER A 30 3.75 0.89 3.44
N HIS A 31 3.25 1.98 4.03
CA HIS A 31 2.07 1.94 4.90
C HIS A 31 0.81 1.51 4.14
N ILE A 32 0.66 1.94 2.88
CA ILE A 32 -0.46 1.52 2.04
C ILE A 32 -0.39 0.02 1.77
N ILE A 33 0.77 -0.47 1.33
CA ILE A 33 0.94 -1.89 0.99
C ILE A 33 0.75 -2.77 2.24
N GLU A 34 1.27 -2.37 3.40
CA GLU A 34 1.08 -3.09 4.67
C GLU A 34 -0.41 -3.17 5.06
N TYR A 35 -1.14 -2.06 4.98
CA TYR A 35 -2.58 -2.03 5.24
C TYR A 35 -3.37 -2.92 4.27
N SER A 36 -3.07 -2.83 2.97
CA SER A 36 -3.76 -3.61 1.95
C SER A 36 -3.49 -5.11 2.08
N LEU A 37 -2.25 -5.50 2.40
CA LEU A 37 -1.89 -6.90 2.64
C LEU A 37 -2.58 -7.46 3.89
N ASP A 38 -2.63 -6.69 4.97
CA ASP A 38 -3.33 -7.09 6.20
C ASP A 38 -4.82 -7.35 5.93
N LYS A 39 -5.48 -6.45 5.19
CA LYS A 39 -6.88 -6.62 4.77
C LYS A 39 -7.10 -7.83 3.86
N PHE A 40 -6.23 -8.00 2.86
CA PHE A 40 -6.31 -9.12 1.92
C PHE A 40 -6.13 -10.47 2.63
N LEU A 41 -5.14 -10.61 3.51
CA LEU A 41 -4.84 -11.86 4.21
C LEU A 41 -5.88 -12.22 5.27
N LYS A 42 -6.57 -11.23 5.86
CA LYS A 42 -7.65 -11.46 6.83
C LYS A 42 -8.96 -11.91 6.19
N GLY A 43 -9.03 -11.97 4.86
CA GLY A 43 -10.25 -12.35 4.16
C GLY A 43 -11.38 -11.34 4.33
N GLU A 44 -11.05 -10.08 4.68
CA GLU A 44 -11.99 -8.96 4.55
C GLU A 44 -12.08 -8.56 3.06
N GLU A 45 -12.50 -9.52 2.24
CA GLU A 45 -13.05 -9.24 0.92
C GLU A 45 -14.39 -8.51 1.12
N LYS A 46 -14.55 -7.45 0.35
CA LYS A 46 -15.74 -6.61 0.33
C LYS A 46 -16.74 -7.19 -0.66
#